data_AF-A0A1V5PD53-F1
#
_entry.id   AF-A0A1V5PD53-F1
#
_cell.length_a   1.000
_cell.length_b   1.000
_cell.length_c   1.000
_cell.angle_alpha   90.00
_cell.angle_beta   90.00
_cell.angle_gamma   90.00
#
_symmetry.space_group_name_H-M   'P 1'
#
loop_
_entity.id
_entity.type
_entity.pdbx_description
1 polymer ?
#
loop_
_entity_poly.entity_id
_entity_poly.type
_entity_poly.pdbx_seq_one_letter_code
_entity_poly.pdbx_strand_id
1 'polypeptide(L)'
;MEMELNSLLDEQQEEEIKLEKTSESRGRPIKCRYCNKEFKFYTQEEKLEWIDKEHPCPSCGELWCILPPTERELRGMQIQYFESRDSKILGKMYSILESYAQSLIKKQFSNRITPDNPVEYYSHMAATFFIEKYLMDVEFKIEISFGAYLRHMIRQALFGKQEHACAEESLDFEFEDGNTVLDSHQETRFNTLKDIEIGADKKNLKRKIMYIITAIEKYCETKEDNFMRLMSIYAYLKGGEIAFDRLFNSFDKRGKWMSIQTLDIMKKELMKEVSERELSEIGEHFQN
;
A
#
# COMPACT_ATOMS: atom_id res chain seq x y z
N MET A 1 29.76 -42.94 -47.63
CA MET A 1 29.47 -43.48 -46.28
C MET A 1 30.34 -42.87 -45.20
N GLU A 2 31.68 -43.05 -45.16
CA GLU A 2 32.50 -42.40 -44.11
C GLU A 2 32.48 -40.86 -44.17
N MET A 3 32.37 -40.29 -45.37
CA MET A 3 32.28 -38.83 -45.57
C MET A 3 30.95 -38.22 -45.10
N GLU A 4 29.85 -38.97 -45.10
CA GLU A 4 28.53 -38.49 -44.67
C GLU A 4 28.39 -38.54 -43.14
N LEU A 5 29.13 -39.43 -42.47
CA LEU A 5 29.10 -39.57 -41.03
C LEU A 5 29.82 -38.41 -40.32
N ASN A 6 30.90 -37.90 -40.91
CA ASN A 6 31.66 -36.78 -40.35
C ASN A 6 30.89 -35.44 -40.44
N SER A 7 30.09 -35.24 -41.50
CA SER A 7 29.29 -34.01 -41.66
C SER A 7 28.14 -33.94 -40.65
N LEU A 8 27.55 -35.07 -40.27
CA LEU A 8 26.52 -35.12 -39.23
C LEU A 8 27.06 -34.85 -37.82
N LEU A 9 28.31 -35.26 -37.54
CA LEU A 9 28.98 -34.99 -36.27
C LEU A 9 29.37 -33.51 -36.12
N ASP A 10 29.80 -32.87 -37.20
CA ASP A 10 30.12 -31.43 -37.21
C ASP A 10 28.84 -30.57 -37.05
N GLU A 11 27.72 -30.96 -37.65
CA GLU A 11 26.43 -30.27 -37.48
C GLU A 11 25.88 -30.37 -36.05
N GLN A 12 26.02 -31.53 -35.39
CA GLN A 12 25.62 -31.71 -33.99
C GLN A 12 26.49 -30.90 -33.02
N GLN A 13 27.80 -30.83 -33.25
CA GLN A 13 28.69 -29.99 -32.45
C GLN A 13 28.42 -28.49 -32.65
N GLU A 14 28.08 -28.06 -33.86
CA GLU A 14 27.68 -26.68 -34.11
C GLU A 14 26.34 -26.30 -33.46
N GLU A 15 25.37 -27.23 -33.38
CA GLU A 15 24.10 -27.00 -32.66
C GLU A 15 24.29 -26.88 -31.14
N GLU A 16 25.13 -27.72 -30.54
CA GLU A 16 25.46 -27.60 -29.10
C GLU A 16 26.18 -26.27 -28.78
N ILE A 17 27.13 -25.84 -29.62
CA ILE A 17 27.85 -24.57 -29.45
C ILE A 17 26.92 -23.35 -29.70
N LYS A 18 25.90 -23.48 -30.56
CA LYS A 18 24.88 -22.44 -30.78
C LYS A 18 23.84 -22.38 -29.65
N LEU A 19 23.53 -23.50 -28.99
CA LEU A 19 22.66 -23.51 -27.81
C LEU A 19 23.34 -22.82 -26.61
N GLU A 20 24.63 -23.03 -26.40
CA GLU A 20 25.38 -22.37 -25.32
C GLU A 20 25.46 -20.83 -25.50
N LYS A 21 25.51 -20.35 -26.74
CA LYS A 21 25.68 -18.91 -27.04
C LYS A 21 24.38 -18.10 -27.13
N THR A 22 23.21 -18.75 -27.15
CA THR A 22 21.90 -18.08 -27.27
C THR A 22 21.11 -17.97 -25.97
N SER A 23 21.66 -18.43 -24.85
CA SER A 23 21.21 -18.01 -23.52
C SER A 23 21.68 -16.59 -23.21
N GLU A 24 21.28 -15.62 -24.05
CA GLU A 24 21.41 -14.20 -23.75
C GLU A 24 20.89 -13.95 -22.33
N SER A 25 21.81 -13.58 -21.45
CA SER A 25 21.62 -13.45 -20.01
C SER A 25 20.39 -12.59 -19.70
N ARG A 26 19.23 -13.22 -19.49
CA ARG A 26 18.00 -12.52 -19.11
C ARG A 26 18.06 -12.20 -17.62
N GLY A 27 18.67 -11.07 -17.27
CA GLY A 27 18.71 -10.60 -15.88
C GLY A 27 19.40 -9.25 -15.74
N ARG A 28 18.81 -8.34 -14.96
CA ARG A 28 19.51 -7.11 -14.57
C ARG A 28 20.67 -7.47 -13.63
N PRO A 29 21.89 -6.92 -13.84
CA PRO A 29 22.98 -7.13 -12.91
C PRO A 29 22.60 -6.66 -11.51
N ILE A 30 22.97 -7.47 -10.52
CA ILE A 30 22.82 -7.15 -9.10
C ILE A 30 24.16 -6.61 -8.62
N LYS A 31 24.13 -5.45 -7.98
CA LYS A 31 25.31 -4.82 -7.40
C LYS A 31 25.31 -5.00 -5.88
N CYS A 32 26.37 -5.60 -5.35
CA CYS A 32 26.58 -5.67 -3.90
C CYS A 32 26.79 -4.26 -3.34
N ARG A 33 26.05 -3.88 -2.29
CA ARG A 33 26.18 -2.56 -1.65
C ARG A 33 27.48 -2.36 -0.89
N TYR A 34 28.18 -3.44 -0.55
CA TYR A 34 29.35 -3.42 0.33
C TYR A 34 30.67 -3.46 -0.45
N CYS A 35 30.82 -4.43 -1.36
CA CYS A 35 32.03 -4.53 -2.18
C CYS A 35 31.90 -3.87 -3.57
N ASN A 36 30.72 -3.34 -3.91
CA ASN A 36 30.40 -2.70 -5.20
C ASN A 36 30.59 -3.57 -6.46
N LYS A 37 30.89 -4.86 -6.31
CA LYS A 37 30.99 -5.80 -7.43
C LYS A 37 29.60 -6.19 -7.92
N GLU A 38 29.48 -6.30 -9.23
CA GLU A 38 28.27 -6.72 -9.92
C GLU A 38 28.33 -8.22 -10.25
N PHE A 39 27.21 -8.89 -10.14
CA PHE A 39 27.05 -10.29 -10.50
C PHE A 39 25.67 -10.52 -11.12
N LYS A 40 25.53 -11.63 -11.84
CA LYS A 40 24.32 -12.02 -12.56
C LYS A 40 24.07 -13.50 -12.32
N PHE A 41 22.81 -13.88 -12.26
CA PHE A 41 22.39 -15.28 -12.30
C PHE A 41 21.97 -15.63 -13.72
N TYR A 42 22.33 -16.84 -14.17
CA TYR A 42 22.03 -17.30 -15.51
C TYR A 42 20.71 -18.07 -15.55
N THR A 43 20.36 -18.70 -14.43
CA THR A 43 19.09 -19.43 -14.27
C THR A 43 18.23 -18.82 -13.17
N GLN A 44 16.91 -19.05 -13.26
CA GLN A 44 15.97 -18.65 -12.21
C GLN A 44 16.16 -19.48 -10.94
N GLU A 45 16.59 -20.73 -11.07
CA GLU A 45 16.87 -21.65 -9.96
C GLU A 45 18.04 -21.16 -9.10
N GLU A 46 19.16 -20.77 -9.72
CA GLU A 46 20.30 -20.15 -9.02
C GLU A 46 19.88 -18.92 -8.21
N LYS A 47 19.00 -18.09 -8.79
CA LYS A 47 18.50 -16.90 -8.14
C LYS A 47 17.61 -17.22 -6.94
N LEU A 48 16.76 -18.25 -7.04
CA LEU A 48 15.92 -18.70 -5.93
C LEU A 48 16.77 -19.27 -4.79
N GLU A 49 17.76 -20.12 -5.10
CA GLU A 49 18.70 -20.61 -4.10
C GLU A 49 19.47 -19.47 -3.41
N TRP A 50 19.85 -18.44 -4.18
CA TRP A 50 20.52 -17.28 -3.63
C TRP A 50 19.62 -16.48 -2.67
N ILE A 51 18.33 -16.36 -2.97
CA ILE A 51 17.34 -15.75 -2.07
C ILE A 51 17.20 -16.57 -0.80
N ASP A 52 17.11 -17.91 -0.92
CA ASP A 52 16.97 -18.84 0.21
C ASP A 52 18.21 -18.84 1.11
N LYS A 53 19.40 -18.64 0.54
CA LYS A 53 20.67 -18.49 1.28
C LYS A 53 20.90 -17.10 1.86
N GLU A 54 19.86 -16.27 1.94
CA GLU A 54 19.91 -14.91 2.48
C GLU A 54 20.70 -13.90 1.65
N HIS A 55 20.71 -14.06 0.32
CA HIS A 55 21.31 -13.12 -0.62
C HIS A 55 22.82 -12.87 -0.42
N PRO A 56 23.66 -13.92 -0.29
CA PRO A 56 25.10 -13.78 -0.03
C PRO A 56 25.80 -13.15 -1.24
N CYS A 57 26.74 -12.23 -1.02
CA CYS A 57 27.55 -11.70 -2.12
C CYS A 57 28.54 -12.77 -2.61
N PRO A 58 28.54 -13.16 -3.90
CA PRO A 58 29.48 -14.16 -4.42
C PRO A 58 30.95 -13.74 -4.32
N SER A 59 31.23 -12.43 -4.22
CA SER A 59 32.59 -11.90 -4.20
C SER A 59 33.16 -11.65 -2.81
N CYS A 60 32.33 -11.32 -1.82
CA CYS A 60 32.81 -10.99 -0.47
C CYS A 60 32.13 -11.78 0.64
N GLY A 61 31.17 -12.66 0.32
CA GLY A 61 30.46 -13.52 1.29
C GLY A 61 29.43 -12.80 2.16
N GLU A 62 29.32 -11.47 2.05
CA GLU A 62 28.41 -10.67 2.90
C GLU A 62 26.94 -11.07 2.69
N LEU A 63 26.23 -11.40 3.78
CA LEU A 63 24.81 -11.74 3.75
C LEU A 63 23.95 -10.49 3.53
N TRP A 64 22.78 -10.68 2.94
CA TRP A 64 21.86 -9.60 2.57
C TRP A 64 22.53 -8.47 1.81
N CYS A 65 23.40 -8.80 0.85
CA CYS A 65 24.31 -7.84 0.23
C CYS A 65 23.62 -6.71 -0.56
N ILE A 66 22.32 -6.87 -0.83
CA ILE A 66 21.45 -5.89 -1.52
C ILE A 66 20.67 -4.98 -0.55
N LEU A 67 20.63 -5.30 0.74
CA LEU A 67 19.89 -4.54 1.74
C LEU A 67 20.72 -3.36 2.26
N PRO A 68 20.09 -2.21 2.56
CA PRO A 68 20.74 -1.12 3.30
C PRO A 68 21.26 -1.62 4.66
N PRO A 69 22.33 -0.99 5.21
CA PRO A 69 22.91 -1.40 6.49
C PRO A 69 21.89 -1.52 7.63
N THR A 70 20.95 -0.58 7.72
CA THR A 70 19.88 -0.58 8.74
C THR A 70 18.93 -1.78 8.62
N GLU A 71 18.52 -2.14 7.40
CA GLU A 71 17.66 -3.33 7.18
C GLU A 71 18.42 -4.62 7.49
N ARG A 72 19.71 -4.67 7.15
CA ARG A 72 20.58 -5.81 7.47
C ARG A 72 20.73 -5.99 8.98
N GLU A 73 20.97 -4.90 9.70
CA GLU A 73 21.10 -4.92 11.15
C GLU A 73 19.80 -5.40 11.82
N LEU A 74 18.64 -4.90 11.38
CA LEU A 74 17.33 -5.35 11.87
C LEU A 74 17.06 -6.84 11.57
N ARG A 75 17.49 -7.35 10.40
CA ARG A 75 17.40 -8.79 10.08
C ARG A 75 18.24 -9.63 11.04
N GLY A 76 19.48 -9.22 11.30
CA GLY A 76 20.35 -9.90 12.26
C GLY A 76 19.74 -9.91 13.66
N MET A 77 19.19 -8.78 14.12
CA MET A 77 18.51 -8.71 15.42
C MET A 77 17.25 -9.56 15.48
N GLN A 78 16.45 -9.63 14.40
CA GLN A 78 15.29 -10.51 14.35
C GLN A 78 15.71 -11.97 14.55
N ILE A 79 16.75 -12.45 13.86
CA ILE A 79 17.25 -13.83 14.03
C ILE A 79 17.65 -14.08 15.48
N GLN A 80 18.47 -13.19 16.07
CA GLN A 80 18.90 -13.31 17.46
C GLN A 80 17.72 -13.29 18.44
N TYR A 81 16.70 -12.48 18.17
CA TYR A 81 15.48 -12.43 18.99
C TYR A 81 14.69 -13.73 18.89
N PHE A 82 14.58 -14.34 17.71
CA PHE A 82 13.88 -15.63 17.56
C PHE A 82 14.61 -16.78 18.24
N GLU A 83 15.93 -16.73 18.31
CA GLU A 83 16.75 -17.72 19.00
C GLU A 83 16.68 -17.60 20.54
N SER A 84 16.70 -16.38 21.07
CA SER A 84 16.87 -16.12 22.51
C SER A 84 15.62 -15.60 23.23
N ARG A 85 14.69 -14.99 22.49
CA ARG A 85 13.55 -14.20 23.01
C ARG A 85 13.96 -13.11 24.01
N ASP A 86 15.18 -12.57 23.88
CA ASP A 86 15.68 -11.54 24.78
C ASP A 86 15.04 -10.16 24.48
N SER A 87 14.33 -9.62 25.48
CA SER A 87 13.75 -8.27 25.46
C SER A 87 14.76 -7.16 25.18
N LYS A 88 16.05 -7.34 25.51
CA LYS A 88 17.10 -6.36 25.20
C LYS A 88 17.33 -6.23 23.69
N ILE A 89 17.11 -7.30 22.94
CA ILE A 89 17.22 -7.28 21.47
C ILE A 89 16.05 -6.47 20.90
N LEU A 90 14.83 -6.68 21.39
CA LEU A 90 13.68 -5.84 21.00
C LEU A 90 13.91 -4.37 21.34
N GLY A 91 14.49 -4.07 22.51
CA GLY A 91 14.85 -2.70 22.88
C GLY A 91 15.83 -2.05 21.89
N LYS A 92 16.82 -2.79 21.39
CA LYS A 92 17.73 -2.31 20.34
C LYS A 92 17.02 -2.15 18.99
N MET A 93 16.19 -3.11 18.60
CA MET A 93 15.38 -3.03 17.38
C MET A 93 14.48 -1.80 17.41
N TYR A 94 13.83 -1.53 18.55
CA TYR A 94 13.01 -0.36 18.79
C TYR A 94 13.77 0.94 18.50
N SER A 95 14.95 1.13 19.11
CA SER A 95 15.75 2.35 18.92
C SER A 95 16.14 2.57 17.45
N ILE A 96 16.48 1.49 16.73
CA ILE A 96 16.78 1.57 15.29
C ILE A 96 15.53 1.92 14.48
N LEU A 97 14.40 1.28 14.78
CA LEU A 97 13.12 1.50 14.10
C LEU A 97 12.61 2.92 14.30
N GLU A 98 12.73 3.47 15.49
CA GLU A 98 12.34 4.86 15.80
C GLU A 98 13.15 5.85 14.95
N SER A 99 14.48 5.77 14.96
CA SER A 99 15.36 6.61 14.13
C SER A 99 15.09 6.44 12.63
N TYR A 100 14.85 5.19 12.21
CA TYR A 100 14.49 4.89 10.83
C TYR A 100 13.13 5.50 10.45
N ALA A 101 12.15 5.46 11.36
CA ALA A 101 10.83 6.05 11.18
C ALA A 101 10.92 7.57 11.05
N GLN A 102 11.71 8.24 11.90
CA GLN A 102 11.94 9.69 11.78
C GLN A 102 12.45 10.06 10.38
N SER A 103 13.42 9.30 9.86
CA SER A 103 13.99 9.53 8.53
C SER A 103 12.95 9.33 7.42
N LEU A 104 12.12 8.31 7.53
CA LEU A 104 11.02 8.05 6.58
C LEU A 104 9.93 9.12 6.64
N ILE A 105 9.53 9.55 7.84
CA ILE A 105 8.55 10.60 8.09
C ILE A 105 9.03 11.92 7.49
N LYS A 106 10.25 12.36 7.83
CA LYS A 106 10.85 13.59 7.28
C LYS A 106 10.92 13.58 5.75
N LYS A 107 11.16 12.41 5.14
CA LYS A 107 11.28 12.28 3.68
C LYS A 107 9.94 12.19 2.95
N GLN A 108 8.95 11.49 3.50
CA GLN A 108 7.74 11.08 2.75
C GLN A 108 6.43 11.65 3.33
N PHE A 109 6.44 12.12 4.57
CA PHE A 109 5.25 12.52 5.31
C PHE A 109 5.41 13.90 5.98
N SER A 110 6.42 14.69 5.59
CA SER A 110 6.71 16.00 6.20
C SER A 110 5.53 16.96 6.18
N ASN A 111 4.69 16.89 5.16
CA ASN A 111 3.47 17.69 5.01
C ASN A 111 2.30 17.27 5.92
N ARG A 112 2.46 16.21 6.72
CA ARG A 112 1.42 15.69 7.63
C ARG A 112 1.74 15.91 9.11
N ILE A 113 2.89 16.51 9.40
CA ILE A 113 3.36 16.76 10.77
C ILE A 113 2.79 18.10 11.23
N THR A 114 2.21 18.14 12.42
CA THR A 114 1.72 19.37 13.04
C THR A 114 2.67 19.83 14.13
N PRO A 115 2.68 21.13 14.51
CA PRO A 115 3.50 21.62 15.62
C PRO A 115 3.22 20.89 16.93
N ASP A 116 1.97 20.50 17.16
CA ASP A 116 1.53 19.81 18.39
C ASP A 116 1.95 18.34 18.42
N ASN A 117 2.19 17.73 17.25
CA ASN A 117 2.60 16.33 17.14
C ASN A 117 3.90 16.23 16.36
N PRO A 118 5.04 16.36 17.06
CA PRO A 118 6.34 16.42 16.41
C PRO A 118 6.71 15.07 15.77
N VAL A 119 7.73 15.08 14.91
CA VAL A 119 8.21 13.86 14.20
C VAL A 119 8.48 12.73 15.19
N GLU A 120 9.06 13.10 16.33
CA GLU A 120 9.47 12.25 17.43
C GLU A 120 8.29 11.43 17.97
N TYR A 121 7.12 12.07 18.17
CA TYR A 121 5.90 11.42 18.63
C TYR A 121 5.43 10.35 17.65
N TYR A 122 5.30 10.69 16.37
CA TYR A 122 4.85 9.71 15.37
C TYR A 122 5.87 8.60 15.10
N SER A 123 7.17 8.90 15.18
CA SER A 123 8.21 7.87 15.08
C SER A 123 8.18 6.90 16.26
N HIS A 124 7.97 7.43 17.47
CA HIS A 124 7.81 6.63 18.69
C HIS A 124 6.63 5.69 18.54
N MET A 125 5.44 6.22 18.19
CA MET A 125 4.23 5.43 17.99
C MET A 125 4.39 4.35 16.92
N ALA A 126 4.99 4.69 15.77
CA ALA A 126 5.23 3.72 14.71
C ALA A 126 6.18 2.59 15.13
N ALA A 127 7.24 2.90 15.86
CA ALA A 127 8.16 1.90 16.40
C ALA A 127 7.49 1.03 17.47
N THR A 128 6.66 1.62 18.34
CA THR A 128 5.88 0.90 19.36
C THR A 128 4.91 -0.09 18.72
N PHE A 129 4.08 0.34 17.75
CA PHE A 129 3.19 -0.57 17.02
C PHE A 129 3.94 -1.70 16.32
N PHE A 130 5.16 -1.43 15.83
CA PHE A 130 5.99 -2.46 15.23
C PHE A 130 6.41 -3.51 16.27
N ILE A 131 6.96 -3.09 17.40
CA ILE A 131 7.44 -3.99 18.46
C ILE A 131 6.28 -4.76 19.10
N GLU A 132 5.13 -4.11 19.28
CA GLU A 132 3.92 -4.74 19.78
C GLU A 132 3.54 -5.99 18.98
N LYS A 133 3.77 -6.01 17.67
CA LYS A 133 3.53 -7.21 16.84
C LYS A 133 4.41 -8.40 17.21
N TYR A 134 5.67 -8.17 17.54
CA TYR A 134 6.56 -9.24 18.04
C TYR A 134 6.17 -9.75 19.43
N LEU A 135 5.46 -8.93 20.21
CA LEU A 135 4.99 -9.30 21.55
C LEU A 135 3.64 -10.02 21.50
N MET A 136 2.76 -9.62 20.59
CA MET A 136 1.43 -10.21 20.42
C MET A 136 1.46 -11.57 19.71
N ASP A 137 2.35 -11.73 18.73
CA ASP A 137 2.44 -12.93 17.92
C ASP A 137 3.86 -13.50 17.96
N VAL A 138 3.98 -14.69 18.56
CA VAL A 138 5.24 -15.39 18.76
C VAL A 138 5.90 -15.77 17.43
N GLU A 139 5.12 -15.96 16.36
CA GLU A 139 5.61 -16.36 15.04
C GLU A 139 5.82 -15.17 14.10
N PHE A 140 5.48 -13.97 14.54
CA PHE A 140 5.55 -12.77 13.71
C PHE A 140 6.99 -12.44 13.29
N LYS A 141 7.26 -12.55 11.98
CA LYS A 141 8.55 -12.23 11.37
C LYS A 141 8.37 -11.34 10.15
N ILE A 142 9.30 -10.40 9.96
CA ILE A 142 9.38 -9.61 8.74
C ILE A 142 10.09 -10.43 7.68
N GLU A 143 9.35 -10.80 6.62
CA GLU A 143 9.89 -11.60 5.51
C GLU A 143 10.43 -10.75 4.37
N ILE A 144 9.80 -9.60 4.08
CA ILE A 144 10.09 -8.81 2.87
C ILE A 144 11.00 -7.62 3.16
N SER A 145 10.53 -6.60 3.86
CA SER A 145 11.30 -5.37 4.14
C SER A 145 10.81 -4.70 5.41
N PHE A 146 11.75 -4.38 6.31
CA PHE A 146 11.48 -3.60 7.51
C PHE A 146 10.98 -2.21 7.14
N GLY A 147 11.57 -1.56 6.15
CA GLY A 147 11.14 -0.23 5.70
C GLY A 147 9.73 -0.23 5.11
N ALA A 148 9.31 -1.31 4.43
CA ALA A 148 7.95 -1.44 3.92
C ALA A 148 6.92 -1.59 5.05
N TYR A 149 7.20 -2.46 6.02
CA TYR A 149 6.33 -2.65 7.18
C TYR A 149 6.30 -1.41 8.08
N LEU A 150 7.45 -0.77 8.30
CA LEU A 150 7.54 0.46 9.10
C LEU A 150 6.74 1.61 8.46
N ARG A 151 6.72 1.74 7.13
CA ARG A 151 5.83 2.70 6.46
C ARG A 151 4.36 2.44 6.72
N HIS A 152 3.96 1.18 6.85
CA HIS A 152 2.59 0.82 7.22
C HIS A 152 2.29 1.28 8.66
N MET A 153 3.20 1.02 9.61
CA MET A 153 3.08 1.49 11.00
C MET A 153 3.08 3.02 11.11
N ILE A 154 3.90 3.73 10.32
CA ILE A 154 3.90 5.20 10.24
C ILE A 154 2.53 5.73 9.80
N ARG A 155 1.90 5.10 8.79
CA ARG A 155 0.55 5.49 8.36
C ARG A 155 -0.47 5.24 9.46
N GLN A 156 -0.34 4.14 10.20
CA GLN A 156 -1.20 3.88 11.35
C GLN A 156 -0.99 4.92 12.45
N ALA A 157 0.23 5.36 12.72
CA ALA A 157 0.52 6.42 13.68
C ALA A 157 -0.06 7.78 13.25
N LEU A 158 0.08 8.14 11.96
CA LEU A 158 -0.36 9.44 11.43
C LEU A 158 -1.88 9.54 11.22
N PHE A 159 -2.51 8.44 10.79
CA PHE A 159 -3.91 8.45 10.34
C PHE A 159 -4.82 7.53 11.15
N GLY A 160 -4.26 6.72 12.05
CA GLY A 160 -5.04 5.92 12.97
C GLY A 160 -5.90 6.83 13.84
N LYS A 161 -7.09 6.36 14.19
CA LYS A 161 -7.85 6.97 15.26
C LYS A 161 -7.00 6.83 16.52
N GLN A 162 -6.31 7.89 16.90
CA GLN A 162 -5.67 7.93 18.20
C GLN A 162 -6.80 8.05 19.19
N GLU A 163 -7.25 6.91 19.73
CA GLU A 163 -7.88 6.91 21.04
C GLU A 163 -6.79 7.37 21.99
N HIS A 164 -6.62 8.69 22.08
CA HIS A 164 -5.84 9.27 23.16
C HIS A 164 -6.59 8.85 24.42
N ALA A 165 -6.09 7.82 25.09
CA ALA A 165 -6.27 7.65 26.51
C ALA A 165 -5.54 8.82 27.19
N CYS A 166 -5.98 10.06 26.94
CA CYS A 166 -5.69 11.21 27.75
C CYS A 166 -6.55 11.07 29.01
N ALA A 167 -6.17 10.13 29.85
CA ALA A 167 -6.40 10.24 31.27
C ALA A 167 -5.00 10.31 31.88
N GLU A 168 -4.44 11.52 31.93
CA GLU A 168 -3.37 11.85 32.89
C GLU A 168 -3.91 11.82 34.33
N GLU A 169 -5.22 11.67 34.50
CA GLU A 169 -5.89 11.49 35.78
C GLU A 169 -6.07 9.99 36.04
N SER A 170 -5.48 9.52 37.15
CA SER A 170 -5.78 8.21 37.72
C SER A 170 -7.30 8.06 37.85
N LEU A 171 -7.84 6.86 37.56
CA LEU A 171 -9.24 6.50 37.77
C LEU A 171 -9.74 6.72 39.21
N ASP A 172 -8.83 7.01 40.14
CA ASP A 172 -9.08 7.22 41.57
C ASP A 172 -9.13 8.71 42.00
N PHE A 173 -9.22 9.67 41.06
CA PHE A 173 -9.35 11.08 41.45
C PHE A 173 -10.79 11.42 41.87
N GLU A 174 -11.01 11.57 43.18
CA GLU A 174 -12.24 12.11 43.76
C GLU A 174 -12.11 13.64 43.88
N PHE A 175 -13.06 14.40 43.31
CA PHE A 175 -13.13 15.83 43.51
C PHE A 175 -13.65 16.16 44.92
N GLU A 176 -13.28 17.33 45.46
CA GLU A 176 -13.66 17.77 46.82
C GLU A 176 -15.18 17.89 47.04
N ASP A 177 -15.98 17.90 45.97
CA ASP A 177 -17.45 17.93 45.98
C ASP A 177 -18.09 16.52 46.03
N GLY A 178 -17.30 15.45 46.06
CA GLY A 178 -17.77 14.07 46.13
C GLY A 178 -18.18 13.47 44.78
N ASN A 179 -17.94 14.18 43.67
CA ASN A 179 -18.18 13.66 42.33
C ASN A 179 -16.95 12.86 41.85
N THR A 180 -17.19 11.69 41.28
CA THR A 180 -16.14 10.92 40.59
C THR A 180 -16.08 11.31 39.12
N VAL A 181 -14.90 11.19 38.49
CA VAL A 181 -14.65 11.46 37.06
C VAL A 181 -15.62 10.70 36.12
N LEU A 182 -16.29 9.65 36.62
CA LEU A 182 -17.32 8.93 35.88
C LEU A 182 -18.56 9.77 35.53
N ASP A 183 -18.88 10.81 36.31
CA ASP A 183 -20.07 11.63 36.07
C ASP A 183 -19.84 12.78 35.08
N SER A 184 -18.60 13.23 34.87
CA SER A 184 -18.28 14.28 33.91
C SER A 184 -18.02 13.77 32.49
N HIS A 185 -17.74 12.47 32.31
CA HIS A 185 -17.48 11.87 30.98
C HIS A 185 -18.73 11.50 30.16
N GLN A 186 -19.94 11.78 30.65
CA GLN A 186 -21.14 11.57 29.82
C GLN A 186 -21.27 12.57 28.65
N GLU A 187 -20.59 13.71 28.70
CA GLU A 187 -20.69 14.75 27.66
C GLU A 187 -19.75 14.55 26.47
N THR A 188 -18.69 13.74 26.60
CA THR A 188 -17.86 13.29 25.47
C THR A 188 -18.28 11.92 24.93
N ARG A 189 -19.56 11.55 25.11
CA ARG A 189 -20.17 10.54 24.25
C ARG A 189 -20.00 11.04 22.82
N PHE A 190 -19.13 10.34 22.08
CA PHE A 190 -19.12 10.22 20.63
C PHE A 190 -20.44 10.70 20.08
N ASN A 191 -20.40 11.70 19.21
CA ASN A 191 -21.59 12.24 18.59
C ASN A 191 -22.08 11.19 17.58
N THR A 192 -22.63 10.09 18.10
CA THR A 192 -23.16 8.94 17.36
C THR A 192 -24.17 9.43 16.36
N LEU A 193 -24.89 10.52 16.67
CA LEU A 193 -25.75 11.24 15.74
C LEU A 193 -24.96 11.80 14.56
N LYS A 194 -23.85 12.52 14.76
CA LYS A 194 -22.98 12.97 13.66
C LYS A 194 -22.39 11.81 12.85
N ASP A 195 -21.98 10.72 13.48
CA ASP A 195 -21.46 9.55 12.75
C ASP A 195 -22.56 8.82 11.95
N ILE A 196 -23.78 8.76 12.50
CA ILE A 196 -24.98 8.27 11.83
C ILE A 196 -25.34 9.20 10.66
N GLU A 197 -25.29 10.52 10.85
CA GLU A 197 -25.53 11.54 9.82
C GLU A 197 -24.51 11.43 8.69
N ILE A 198 -23.22 11.39 9.00
CA ILE A 198 -22.13 11.19 8.01
C ILE A 198 -22.31 9.84 7.29
N GLY A 199 -22.72 8.80 8.01
CA GLY A 199 -23.02 7.48 7.43
C GLY A 199 -24.22 7.52 6.48
N ALA A 200 -25.29 8.22 6.85
CA ALA A 200 -26.48 8.42 6.06
C ALA A 200 -26.17 9.23 4.79
N ASP A 201 -25.39 10.30 4.91
CA ASP A 201 -24.95 11.15 3.81
C ASP A 201 -24.10 10.38 2.80
N LYS A 202 -23.14 9.55 3.28
CA LYS A 202 -22.35 8.68 2.40
C LYS A 202 -23.23 7.66 1.66
N LYS A 203 -24.20 7.07 2.34
CA LYS A 203 -25.15 6.12 1.74
C LYS A 203 -26.03 6.80 0.70
N ASN A 204 -26.49 8.02 0.98
CA ASN A 204 -27.26 8.85 0.06
C ASN A 204 -26.44 9.21 -1.18
N LEU A 205 -25.21 9.73 -1.00
CA LEU A 205 -24.30 10.05 -2.09
C LEU A 205 -24.03 8.83 -2.98
N LYS A 206 -23.79 7.65 -2.39
CA LYS A 206 -23.60 6.41 -3.15
C LYS A 206 -24.84 6.09 -4.00
N ARG A 207 -26.04 6.20 -3.45
CA ARG A 207 -27.29 5.97 -4.20
C ARG A 207 -27.45 6.99 -5.33
N LYS A 208 -27.16 8.27 -5.10
CA LYS A 208 -27.18 9.32 -6.13
C LYS A 208 -26.20 9.02 -7.27
N ILE A 209 -24.96 8.64 -6.95
CA ILE A 209 -23.97 8.28 -7.97
C ILE A 209 -24.46 7.09 -8.81
N MET A 210 -25.00 6.05 -8.16
CA MET A 210 -25.54 4.88 -8.86
C MET A 210 -26.72 5.25 -9.76
N TYR A 211 -27.65 6.09 -9.27
CA TYR A 211 -28.77 6.60 -10.07
C TYR A 211 -28.27 7.27 -11.35
N ILE A 212 -27.31 8.18 -11.21
CA ILE A 212 -26.74 8.92 -12.34
C ILE A 212 -26.09 7.98 -13.34
N ILE A 213 -25.35 6.96 -12.87
CA ILE A 213 -24.74 5.95 -13.73
C ILE A 213 -25.82 5.19 -14.52
N THR A 214 -26.90 4.76 -13.85
CA THR A 214 -28.00 4.04 -14.52
C THR A 214 -28.82 4.92 -15.46
N ALA A 215 -28.93 6.22 -15.16
CA ALA A 215 -29.69 7.17 -15.96
C ALA A 215 -28.86 7.86 -17.05
N ILE A 216 -27.57 7.55 -17.17
CA ILE A 216 -26.67 8.25 -18.11
C ILE A 216 -27.09 8.04 -19.58
N GLU A 217 -27.76 6.92 -19.86
CA GLU A 217 -28.29 6.60 -21.18
C GLU A 217 -29.29 7.66 -21.68
N LYS A 218 -29.99 8.36 -20.79
CA LYS A 218 -30.92 9.44 -21.13
C LYS A 218 -30.22 10.64 -21.79
N TYR A 219 -28.90 10.74 -21.63
CA TYR A 219 -28.05 11.77 -22.23
C TYR A 219 -27.31 11.29 -23.48
N CYS A 220 -27.71 10.15 -24.03
CA CYS A 220 -27.03 9.51 -25.15
C CYS A 220 -27.96 9.45 -26.37
N GLU A 221 -27.46 9.91 -27.52
CA GLU A 221 -28.19 9.80 -28.80
C GLU A 221 -27.99 8.41 -29.42
N THR A 222 -26.85 7.78 -29.13
CA THR A 222 -26.48 6.47 -29.68
C THR A 222 -26.00 5.49 -28.59
N LYS A 223 -26.00 4.20 -28.91
CA LYS A 223 -25.43 3.16 -28.04
C LYS A 223 -23.93 3.33 -27.83
N GLU A 224 -23.23 3.81 -28.86
CA GLU A 224 -21.80 4.12 -28.79
C GLU A 224 -21.56 5.25 -27.78
N ASP A 225 -22.40 6.29 -27.80
CA ASP A 225 -22.30 7.38 -26.83
C ASP A 225 -22.48 6.87 -25.39
N ASN A 226 -23.47 6.00 -25.16
CA ASN A 226 -23.69 5.39 -23.85
C ASN A 226 -22.46 4.60 -23.36
N PHE A 227 -21.89 3.76 -24.22
CA PHE A 227 -20.67 3.02 -23.91
C PHE A 227 -19.51 3.95 -23.53
N MET A 228 -19.29 5.00 -24.33
CA MET A 228 -18.25 5.99 -24.09
C MET A 228 -18.43 6.69 -22.74
N ARG A 229 -19.64 7.15 -22.43
CA ARG A 229 -19.93 7.83 -21.16
C ARG A 229 -19.72 6.89 -19.96
N LEU A 230 -20.18 5.64 -20.04
CA LEU A 230 -19.99 4.65 -18.98
C LEU A 230 -18.52 4.32 -18.73
N MET A 231 -17.74 4.10 -19.79
CA MET A 231 -16.30 3.84 -19.69
C MET A 231 -15.56 5.00 -19.04
N SER A 232 -15.95 6.22 -19.37
CA SER A 232 -15.40 7.44 -18.80
C SER A 232 -15.70 7.58 -17.31
N ILE A 233 -16.94 7.28 -16.89
CA ILE A 233 -17.29 7.26 -15.45
C ILE A 233 -16.47 6.18 -14.73
N TYR A 234 -16.36 4.99 -15.30
CA TYR A 234 -15.59 3.89 -14.73
C TYR A 234 -14.10 4.26 -14.56
N ALA A 235 -13.47 4.81 -15.59
CA ALA A 235 -12.07 5.21 -15.55
C ALA A 235 -11.82 6.29 -14.48
N TYR A 236 -12.71 7.28 -14.39
CA TYR A 236 -12.63 8.34 -13.39
C TYR A 236 -12.78 7.78 -11.96
N LEU A 237 -13.79 6.93 -11.71
CA LEU A 237 -14.01 6.36 -10.38
C LEU A 237 -12.89 5.40 -9.95
N LYS A 238 -12.30 4.64 -10.88
CA LYS A 238 -11.28 3.63 -10.56
C LYS A 238 -9.87 4.21 -10.43
N GLY A 239 -9.50 5.18 -11.26
CA GLY A 239 -8.13 5.67 -11.37
C GLY A 239 -7.99 7.18 -11.39
N GLY A 240 -9.05 7.92 -11.06
CA GLY A 240 -9.05 9.38 -11.03
C GLY A 240 -8.77 10.00 -12.38
N GLU A 241 -8.31 11.25 -12.35
CA GLU A 241 -8.00 12.05 -13.54
C GLU A 241 -6.94 11.39 -14.43
N ILE A 242 -5.95 10.70 -13.87
CA ILE A 242 -4.87 10.07 -14.64
C ILE A 242 -5.39 8.93 -15.53
N ALA A 243 -6.26 8.05 -14.99
CA ALA A 243 -6.83 6.95 -15.79
C ALA A 243 -7.83 7.48 -16.81
N PHE A 244 -8.59 8.51 -16.41
CA PHE A 244 -9.51 9.23 -17.29
C PHE A 244 -8.77 9.88 -18.48
N ASP A 245 -7.61 10.51 -18.25
CA ASP A 245 -6.77 11.11 -19.29
C ASP A 245 -6.14 10.08 -20.24
N ARG A 246 -5.77 8.90 -19.73
CA ARG A 246 -5.32 7.80 -20.61
C ARG A 246 -6.44 7.30 -21.50
N LEU A 247 -7.64 7.16 -20.95
CA LEU A 247 -8.82 6.80 -21.73
C LEU A 247 -9.12 7.86 -22.80
N PHE A 248 -9.01 9.15 -22.45
CA PHE A 248 -9.15 10.24 -23.42
C PHE A 248 -8.22 10.13 -24.61
N ASN A 249 -6.95 9.78 -24.38
CA ASN A 249 -5.98 9.68 -25.46
C ASN A 249 -6.25 8.49 -26.41
N SER A 250 -7.06 7.52 -25.97
CA SER A 250 -7.46 6.37 -26.80
C SER A 250 -8.67 6.67 -27.70
N PHE A 251 -9.39 7.75 -27.43
CA PHE A 251 -10.49 8.21 -28.25
C PHE A 251 -10.12 9.48 -29.01
N ASP A 252 -10.74 9.70 -30.15
CA ASP A 252 -10.55 10.91 -30.93
C ASP A 252 -11.08 12.17 -30.18
N LYS A 253 -11.06 13.32 -30.87
CA LYS A 253 -11.55 14.59 -30.31
C LYS A 253 -13.00 14.50 -29.81
N ARG A 254 -13.84 13.64 -30.42
CA ARG A 254 -15.24 13.45 -30.04
C ARG A 254 -15.35 12.74 -28.70
N GLY A 255 -14.60 11.66 -28.48
CA GLY A 255 -14.58 10.95 -27.19
C GLY A 255 -14.08 11.81 -26.03
N LYS A 256 -13.12 12.71 -26.31
CA LYS A 256 -12.66 13.70 -25.32
C LYS A 256 -13.77 14.66 -24.89
N TRP A 257 -14.46 15.25 -25.85
CA TRP A 257 -15.56 16.16 -25.56
C TRP A 257 -16.69 15.47 -24.80
N MET A 258 -17.05 14.26 -25.23
CA MET A 258 -18.07 13.42 -24.60
C MET A 258 -17.81 13.16 -23.12
N SER A 259 -16.57 12.83 -22.74
CA SER A 259 -16.30 12.51 -21.33
C SER A 259 -16.24 13.74 -20.43
N ILE A 260 -15.77 14.89 -20.94
CA ILE A 260 -15.86 16.17 -20.21
C ILE A 260 -17.33 16.49 -19.92
N GLN A 261 -18.19 16.37 -20.94
CA GLN A 261 -19.62 16.53 -20.76
C GLN A 261 -20.21 15.55 -19.75
N THR A 262 -19.73 14.30 -19.72
CA THR A 262 -20.19 13.30 -18.74
C THR A 262 -19.91 13.75 -17.31
N LEU A 263 -18.72 14.32 -17.04
CA LEU A 263 -18.41 14.88 -15.72
C LEU A 263 -19.29 16.09 -15.38
N ASP A 264 -19.57 16.95 -16.36
CA ASP A 264 -20.49 18.09 -16.17
C ASP A 264 -21.92 17.63 -15.87
N ILE A 265 -22.40 16.59 -16.55
CA ILE A 265 -23.70 15.95 -16.28
C ILE A 265 -23.71 15.39 -14.86
N MET A 266 -22.69 14.61 -14.48
CA MET A 266 -22.58 14.07 -13.12
C MET A 266 -22.59 15.18 -12.07
N LYS A 267 -21.83 16.26 -12.28
CA LYS A 267 -21.80 17.40 -11.38
C LYS A 267 -23.17 18.06 -11.26
N LYS A 268 -23.85 18.30 -12.39
CA LYS A 268 -25.20 18.88 -12.40
C LYS A 268 -26.20 18.01 -11.67
N GLU A 269 -26.20 16.70 -11.93
CA GLU A 269 -27.12 15.75 -11.30
C GLU A 269 -26.84 15.57 -9.80
N LEU A 270 -25.57 15.56 -9.38
CA LEU A 270 -25.20 15.47 -7.96
C LEU A 270 -25.62 16.70 -7.16
N MET A 271 -25.66 17.88 -7.80
CA MET A 271 -26.09 19.14 -7.20
C MET A 271 -27.61 19.30 -7.17
N LYS A 272 -28.37 18.44 -7.88
CA LYS A 272 -29.83 18.42 -7.77
C LYS A 272 -30.24 17.76 -6.45
N GLU A 273 -31.28 18.31 -5.82
CA GLU A 273 -32.00 17.59 -4.78
C GLU A 273 -32.71 16.40 -5.44
N VAL A 274 -32.33 15.20 -5.05
CA VAL A 274 -32.96 13.95 -5.54
C VAL A 274 -33.98 13.57 -4.49
N SER A 275 -35.22 13.32 -4.90
CA SER A 275 -36.27 12.96 -3.95
C SER A 275 -35.99 11.57 -3.34
N GLU A 276 -36.40 11.35 -2.08
CA GLU A 276 -36.21 10.05 -1.42
C GLU A 276 -36.91 8.90 -2.16
N ARG A 277 -37.98 9.20 -2.88
CA ARG A 277 -38.76 8.26 -3.70
C ARG A 277 -37.96 7.71 -4.89
N GLU A 278 -37.23 8.58 -5.59
CA GLU A 278 -36.36 8.18 -6.71
C GLU A 278 -35.18 7.31 -6.23
N LEU A 279 -34.71 7.54 -5.00
CA LEU A 279 -33.63 6.76 -4.40
C LEU A 279 -34.08 5.38 -3.87
N SER A 280 -35.36 5.22 -3.51
CA SER A 280 -35.92 3.94 -3.05
C SER A 280 -36.13 2.94 -4.19
N GLU A 281 -36.59 3.39 -5.37
CA GLU A 281 -36.88 2.51 -6.53
C GLU A 281 -35.61 1.78 -7.04
N ILE A 282 -34.44 2.41 -6.88
CA ILE A 282 -33.15 1.80 -7.24
C ILE A 282 -32.76 0.70 -6.25
N GLY A 283 -33.08 0.87 -4.96
CA GLY A 283 -32.75 -0.10 -3.92
C GLY A 283 -33.38 -1.47 -4.15
N GLU A 284 -34.60 -1.48 -4.71
CA GLU A 284 -35.35 -2.69 -5.04
C GLU A 284 -34.78 -3.42 -6.27
N HIS A 285 -34.23 -2.67 -7.24
CA HIS A 285 -33.63 -3.25 -8.46
C HIS A 285 -32.32 -4.01 -8.24
N PHE A 286 -31.63 -3.80 -7.11
CA PHE A 286 -30.37 -4.48 -6.78
C PHE A 286 -30.49 -5.56 -5.69
N GLN A 287 -31.71 -5.81 -5.18
CA GLN A 287 -31.97 -6.88 -4.21
C GLN A 287 -32.54 -8.15 -4.85
N ASN A 288 -32.84 -8.13 -6.15
CA ASN A 288 -33.21 -9.28 -6.98
C ASN A 288 -32.06 -9.65 -7.92
#